data_AF-A0A357A8X0-F1
#
_entry.id   AF-A0A357A8X0-F1
#
_cell.length_a   1.000
_cell.length_b   1.000
_cell.length_c   1.000
_cell.angle_alpha   90.00
_cell.angle_beta   90.00
_cell.angle_gamma   90.00
#
_symmetry.space_group_name_H-M   'P 1'
#
loop_
_entity.id
_entity.type
_entity.pdbx_description
1 polymer ?
#
loop_
_entity_poly.entity_id
_entity_poly.type
_entity_poly.pdbx_seq_one_letter_code
_entity_poly.pdbx_strand_id
1 'polypeptide(L)'
;MGRFSGWKSYSNHPFYLLLYLEWILLAIAVFATFAPSPDAIHFSPPPRPQGWEILPPHPPMPPSRPGNPSRFIPGILASIGSLGLMGLRLPQVHHPWIYQALYTTLGFGLSGLAVAFGGRGATFFSALLLVVVIRGCLMFPWRGRVMVALVAYVSFLGMLMGTILKRVGFFHYLSRKVEQPADLMEFLSPRSQGFVLHLTVNSALLFGWVLVLVLLLVGALLSEKKSRQDLKEAHRELRQYALLVENQAALQERNRIAREIHDSVGHYLTAQSIQLENTTVFLAEDPPKAQGYLKEAQRLGKEALKDVRH
;
A
#
# COMPACT_ATOMS: atom_id res chain seq x y z
N MET A 1 39.75 9.70 10.98
CA MET A 1 38.47 9.18 11.51
C MET A 1 37.31 9.71 10.66
N GLY A 2 37.05 9.08 9.50
CA GLY A 2 35.91 9.39 8.64
C GLY A 2 35.00 8.17 8.61
N ARG A 3 33.92 8.20 9.38
CA ARG A 3 33.04 7.04 9.58
C ARG A 3 31.93 7.06 8.52
N PHE A 4 31.97 6.05 7.66
CA PHE A 4 30.96 5.68 6.67
C PHE A 4 29.53 5.86 7.21
N SER A 5 28.79 6.83 6.66
CA SER A 5 27.35 7.04 6.90
C SER A 5 26.55 7.09 5.59
N GLY A 6 27.03 6.37 4.56
CA GLY A 6 26.49 6.41 3.21
C GLY A 6 25.57 5.25 2.81
N TRP A 7 25.07 4.44 3.74
CA TRP A 7 24.11 3.36 3.43
C TRP A 7 22.77 3.68 4.09
N LYS A 8 22.12 4.72 3.56
CA LYS A 8 20.73 5.04 3.86
C LYS A 8 19.87 3.93 3.23
N SER A 9 19.67 2.87 4.01
CA SER A 9 18.60 1.86 3.94
C SER A 9 17.63 2.06 2.78
N TYR A 10 17.92 1.40 1.65
CA TYR A 10 16.99 1.16 0.54
C TYR A 10 15.96 0.06 0.89
N SER A 11 15.48 -0.01 2.13
CA SER A 11 14.67 -1.13 2.62
C SER A 11 13.28 -0.73 3.11
N ASN A 12 12.68 0.32 2.53
CA ASN A 12 11.29 0.69 2.80
C ASN A 12 10.66 1.44 1.62
N HIS A 13 10.59 0.84 0.42
CA HIS A 13 9.55 1.29 -0.51
C HIS A 13 8.21 0.74 0.00
N PRO A 14 7.25 1.60 0.37
CA PRO A 14 6.00 1.18 1.01
C PRO A 14 5.04 0.44 0.05
N PHE A 15 5.46 0.13 -1.18
CA PHE A 15 4.58 -0.35 -2.23
C PHE A 15 5.02 -1.66 -2.90
N TYR A 16 6.03 -2.37 -2.39
CA TYR A 16 6.49 -3.62 -3.04
C TYR A 16 5.35 -4.63 -3.26
N LEU A 17 4.49 -4.87 -2.27
CA LEU A 17 3.36 -5.81 -2.41
C LEU A 17 2.36 -5.36 -3.49
N LEU A 18 2.06 -4.06 -3.54
CA LEU A 18 1.16 -3.49 -4.56
C LEU A 18 1.81 -3.49 -5.95
N LEU A 19 3.11 -3.23 -6.02
CA LEU A 19 3.89 -3.33 -7.24
C LEU A 19 3.92 -4.78 -7.75
N TYR A 20 4.18 -5.77 -6.89
CA TYR A 20 4.11 -7.19 -7.25
C TYR A 20 2.72 -7.57 -7.75
N LEU A 21 1.65 -7.08 -7.11
CA LEU A 21 0.28 -7.29 -7.56
C LEU A 21 0.05 -6.70 -8.96
N GLU A 22 0.54 -5.49 -9.24
CA GLU A 22 0.48 -4.90 -10.59
C GLU A 22 1.22 -5.74 -11.63
N TRP A 23 2.43 -6.20 -11.33
CA TRP A 23 3.20 -7.05 -12.25
C TRP A 23 2.55 -8.40 -12.49
N ILE A 24 1.95 -9.01 -11.46
CA ILE A 24 1.16 -10.23 -11.59
C ILE A 24 -0.06 -9.99 -12.49
N LEU A 25 -0.78 -8.89 -12.30
CA LEU A 25 -1.94 -8.53 -13.13
C LEU A 25 -1.55 -8.27 -14.59
N LEU A 26 -0.42 -7.58 -14.82
CA LEU A 26 0.12 -7.37 -16.17
C LEU A 26 0.54 -8.69 -16.81
N ALA A 27 1.20 -9.59 -16.06
CA ALA A 27 1.57 -10.91 -16.55
C ALA A 27 0.33 -11.76 -16.93
N ILE A 28 -0.72 -11.73 -16.10
CA ILE A 28 -2.02 -12.37 -16.41
C ILE A 28 -2.64 -11.75 -17.66
N ALA A 29 -2.59 -10.42 -17.81
CA ALA A 29 -3.10 -9.74 -19.00
C ALA A 29 -2.34 -10.15 -20.26
N VAL A 30 -1.00 -10.24 -20.20
CA VAL A 30 -0.17 -10.75 -21.31
C VAL A 30 -0.55 -12.19 -21.63
N PHE A 31 -0.64 -13.08 -20.63
CA PHE A 31 -1.02 -14.48 -20.85
C PHE A 31 -2.41 -14.61 -21.48
N ALA A 32 -3.37 -13.80 -21.03
CA ALA A 32 -4.72 -13.76 -21.59
C ALA A 32 -4.76 -13.32 -23.07
N THR A 33 -3.73 -12.62 -23.57
CA THR A 33 -3.65 -12.29 -25.01
C THR A 33 -3.36 -13.51 -25.89
N PHE A 34 -2.64 -14.51 -25.35
CA PHE A 34 -2.26 -15.74 -26.06
C PHE A 34 -3.26 -16.88 -25.88
N ALA A 35 -4.27 -16.72 -25.02
CA ALA A 35 -5.25 -17.76 -24.76
C ALA A 35 -6.06 -18.13 -26.03
N PRO A 36 -6.18 -19.43 -26.37
CA PRO A 36 -6.84 -19.88 -27.58
C PRO A 36 -8.31 -19.46 -27.62
N SER A 37 -8.85 -19.28 -28.84
CA SER A 37 -10.27 -19.06 -29.02
C SER A 37 -11.08 -20.29 -28.68
N PRO A 38 -12.16 -20.20 -27.87
CA PRO A 38 -13.13 -21.29 -27.76
C PRO A 38 -13.67 -21.74 -29.13
N ASP A 39 -13.63 -20.87 -30.13
CA ASP A 39 -13.97 -21.17 -31.52
C ASP A 39 -13.01 -22.16 -32.23
N ALA A 40 -11.85 -22.48 -31.63
CA ALA A 40 -10.85 -23.40 -32.18
C ALA A 40 -10.89 -24.81 -31.55
N ILE A 41 -11.95 -25.13 -30.82
CA ILE A 41 -12.21 -26.52 -30.43
C ILE A 41 -12.75 -27.20 -31.69
N HIS A 42 -11.86 -27.87 -32.42
CA HIS A 42 -12.19 -28.70 -33.58
C HIS A 42 -13.32 -29.68 -33.21
N PHE A 43 -14.52 -29.42 -33.71
CA PHE A 43 -15.60 -30.39 -33.70
C PHE A 43 -15.26 -31.45 -34.75
N SER A 44 -14.51 -32.47 -34.37
CA SER A 44 -14.35 -33.67 -35.21
C SER A 44 -15.71 -34.35 -35.28
N PRO A 45 -16.33 -34.52 -36.46
CA PRO A 45 -17.58 -35.25 -36.55
C PRO A 45 -17.39 -36.70 -36.06
N PRO A 46 -18.38 -37.30 -35.37
CA PRO A 46 -18.27 -38.67 -34.89
C PRO A 46 -18.03 -39.65 -36.05
N PRO A 47 -17.30 -40.76 -35.82
CA PRO A 47 -17.04 -41.75 -36.85
C PRO A 47 -18.36 -42.36 -37.36
N ARG A 48 -18.44 -42.54 -38.69
CA ARG A 48 -19.59 -43.12 -39.39
C ARG A 48 -19.86 -44.55 -38.86
N PRO A 49 -21.08 -44.93 -38.46
CA PRO A 49 -21.45 -46.34 -38.34
C PRO A 49 -21.44 -47.01 -39.73
N GLN A 50 -20.99 -48.27 -39.85
CA GLN A 50 -20.63 -48.96 -41.11
C GLN A 50 -21.77 -49.22 -42.14
N GLY A 51 -22.95 -48.59 -42.03
CA GLY A 51 -24.16 -49.00 -42.78
C GLY A 51 -24.84 -47.96 -43.66
N TRP A 52 -24.23 -46.81 -43.97
CA TRP A 52 -24.90 -45.71 -44.69
C TRP A 52 -24.19 -45.21 -45.94
N GLU A 53 -23.85 -46.09 -46.88
CA GLU A 53 -23.22 -45.67 -48.17
C GLU A 53 -24.15 -44.89 -49.13
N ILE A 54 -25.40 -44.58 -48.76
CA ILE A 54 -26.43 -44.10 -49.72
C ILE A 54 -26.75 -42.59 -49.61
N LEU A 55 -26.15 -41.83 -48.69
CA LEU A 55 -26.38 -40.37 -48.68
C LEU A 55 -25.49 -39.61 -49.70
N PRO A 56 -26.02 -38.57 -50.38
CA PRO A 56 -25.24 -37.77 -51.31
C PRO A 56 -24.02 -37.14 -50.60
N PRO A 57 -22.90 -36.92 -51.32
CA PRO A 57 -21.71 -36.32 -50.74
C PRO A 57 -22.07 -34.98 -50.10
N HIS A 58 -21.64 -34.80 -48.85
CA HIS A 58 -21.82 -33.55 -48.13
C HIS A 58 -21.28 -32.40 -48.99
N PRO A 59 -21.96 -31.23 -49.04
CA PRO A 59 -21.38 -30.06 -49.70
C PRO A 59 -19.97 -29.80 -49.13
N PRO A 60 -19.00 -29.39 -49.97
CA PRO A 60 -17.64 -29.15 -49.52
C PRO A 60 -17.67 -28.22 -48.31
N MET A 61 -17.00 -28.63 -47.22
CA MET A 61 -16.92 -27.80 -46.01
C MET A 61 -16.51 -26.38 -46.42
N PRO A 62 -17.20 -25.34 -45.93
CA PRO A 62 -16.75 -23.98 -46.18
C PRO A 62 -15.30 -23.87 -45.71
N PRO A 63 -14.42 -23.20 -46.48
CA PRO A 63 -13.03 -23.04 -46.09
C PRO A 63 -12.98 -22.51 -44.66
N SER A 64 -12.09 -23.10 -43.84
CA SER A 64 -11.82 -22.67 -42.48
C SER A 64 -11.77 -21.14 -42.48
N ARG A 65 -12.72 -20.51 -41.76
CA ARG A 65 -12.80 -19.04 -41.71
C ARG A 65 -11.39 -18.53 -41.39
N PRO A 66 -10.76 -17.72 -42.26
CA PRO A 66 -9.45 -17.20 -41.98
C PRO A 66 -9.51 -16.52 -40.61
N GLY A 67 -8.55 -16.87 -39.74
CA GLY A 67 -8.50 -16.42 -38.36
C GLY A 67 -8.84 -14.94 -38.28
N ASN A 68 -9.82 -14.61 -37.45
CA ASN A 68 -10.42 -13.27 -37.35
C ASN A 68 -9.33 -12.18 -37.44
N PRO A 69 -9.24 -11.41 -38.55
CA PRO A 69 -8.12 -10.51 -38.85
C PRO A 69 -8.04 -9.28 -37.92
N SER A 70 -8.91 -9.21 -36.91
CA SER A 70 -9.04 -8.05 -36.02
C SER A 70 -8.15 -8.10 -34.77
N ARG A 71 -7.23 -9.07 -34.63
CA ARG A 71 -6.33 -9.16 -33.47
C ARG A 71 -4.96 -8.60 -33.81
N PHE A 72 -4.75 -7.31 -33.52
CA PHE A 72 -3.42 -6.72 -33.60
C PHE A 72 -2.67 -6.95 -32.28
N ILE A 73 -2.18 -8.18 -32.07
CA ILE A 73 -1.44 -8.62 -30.88
C ILE A 73 -0.28 -7.65 -30.51
N PRO A 74 0.52 -7.14 -31.48
CA PRO A 74 1.61 -6.21 -31.15
C PRO A 74 1.13 -4.93 -30.46
N GLY A 75 -0.03 -4.38 -30.86
CA GLY A 75 -0.58 -3.16 -30.24
C GLY A 75 -1.10 -3.38 -28.82
N ILE A 76 -1.62 -4.58 -28.53
CA ILE A 76 -2.03 -4.95 -27.16
C ILE A 76 -0.79 -5.04 -26.26
N LEU A 77 0.24 -5.75 -26.71
CA LEU A 77 1.50 -5.87 -25.97
C LEU A 77 2.19 -4.51 -25.78
N ALA A 78 2.14 -3.63 -26.78
CA ALA A 78 2.65 -2.26 -26.66
C ALA A 78 1.87 -1.45 -25.60
N SER A 79 0.55 -1.61 -25.54
CA SER A 79 -0.30 -0.94 -24.54
C SER A 79 -0.02 -1.45 -23.12
N ILE A 80 0.09 -2.77 -22.95
CA ILE A 80 0.44 -3.42 -21.67
C ILE A 80 1.86 -3.00 -21.23
N GLY A 81 2.82 -3.04 -22.16
CA GLY A 81 4.21 -2.63 -21.92
C GLY A 81 4.31 -1.14 -21.56
N SER A 82 3.54 -0.28 -22.22
CA SER A 82 3.45 1.15 -21.90
C SER A 82 2.88 1.37 -20.49
N LEU A 83 1.80 0.68 -20.12
CA LEU A 83 1.25 0.70 -18.75
C LEU A 83 2.24 0.19 -17.71
N GLY A 84 3.02 -0.86 -18.02
CA GLY A 84 4.09 -1.38 -17.17
C GLY A 84 5.23 -0.38 -16.98
N LEU A 85 5.76 0.18 -18.08
CA LEU A 85 6.85 1.17 -18.06
C LEU A 85 6.44 2.44 -17.30
N MET A 86 5.22 2.90 -17.53
CA MET A 86 4.62 4.03 -16.83
C MET A 86 4.49 3.75 -15.31
N GLY A 87 4.41 2.48 -14.89
CA GLY A 87 4.36 2.05 -13.49
C GLY A 87 5.69 2.06 -12.74
N LEU A 88 6.81 1.92 -13.46
CA LEU A 88 8.14 1.94 -12.85
C LEU A 88 8.52 3.33 -12.30
N ARG A 89 7.95 4.39 -12.86
CA ARG A 89 8.06 5.77 -12.35
C ARG A 89 6.76 6.18 -11.68
N LEU A 90 6.60 5.87 -10.39
CA LEU A 90 5.58 6.51 -9.57
C LEU A 90 5.91 8.01 -9.47
N PRO A 91 5.07 8.93 -10.00
CA PRO A 91 5.29 10.36 -9.82
C PRO A 91 5.26 10.69 -8.33
N GLN A 92 6.33 11.32 -7.84
CA GLN A 92 6.43 11.73 -6.44
C GLN A 92 5.31 12.73 -6.09
N VAL A 93 4.86 12.66 -4.84
CA VAL A 93 3.70 13.37 -4.24
C VAL A 93 3.70 14.90 -4.44
N HIS A 94 4.84 15.50 -4.84
CA HIS A 94 5.00 16.95 -4.96
C HIS A 94 4.48 17.56 -6.28
N HIS A 95 4.05 16.77 -7.26
CA HIS A 95 3.49 17.32 -8.50
C HIS A 95 2.04 17.78 -8.32
N PRO A 96 1.61 18.85 -9.03
CA PRO A 96 0.24 19.35 -8.95
C PRO A 96 -0.76 18.27 -9.37
N TRP A 97 -1.95 18.31 -8.77
CA TRP A 97 -3.06 17.35 -9.00
C TRP A 97 -3.38 17.10 -10.48
N ILE A 98 -3.08 18.08 -11.34
CA ILE A 98 -3.23 18.00 -12.81
C ILE A 98 -2.38 16.86 -13.40
N TYR A 99 -1.14 16.67 -12.95
CA TYR A 99 -0.30 15.57 -13.46
C TYR A 99 -0.84 14.20 -13.05
N GLN A 100 -1.39 14.09 -11.83
CA GLN A 100 -2.01 12.87 -11.35
C GLN A 100 -3.27 12.54 -12.18
N ALA A 101 -4.11 13.55 -12.44
CA ALA A 101 -5.29 13.40 -13.28
C ALA A 101 -4.91 13.01 -14.71
N LEU A 102 -3.94 13.70 -15.32
CA LEU A 102 -3.44 13.39 -16.66
C LEU A 102 -2.90 11.96 -16.75
N TYR A 103 -2.11 11.54 -15.77
CA TYR A 103 -1.56 10.18 -15.69
C TYR A 103 -2.68 9.13 -15.63
N THR A 104 -3.69 9.33 -14.77
CA THR A 104 -4.82 8.40 -14.67
C THR A 104 -5.68 8.39 -15.94
N THR A 105 -5.93 9.55 -16.56
CA THR A 105 -6.64 9.61 -17.84
C THR A 105 -5.88 8.90 -18.96
N LEU A 106 -4.55 9.02 -18.99
CA LEU A 106 -3.71 8.32 -19.96
C LEU A 106 -3.73 6.80 -19.72
N GLY A 107 -3.78 6.35 -18.47
CA GLY A 107 -3.96 4.94 -18.12
C GLY A 107 -5.30 4.36 -18.61
N PHE A 108 -6.40 5.10 -18.43
CA PHE A 108 -7.70 4.73 -19.00
C PHE A 108 -7.69 4.75 -20.53
N GLY A 109 -7.05 5.75 -21.14
CA GLY A 109 -6.88 5.87 -22.58
C GLY A 109 -6.12 4.68 -23.18
N LEU A 110 -5.00 4.29 -22.60
CA LEU A 110 -4.23 3.10 -23.01
C LEU A 110 -5.04 1.81 -22.84
N SER A 111 -5.82 1.70 -21.77
CA SER A 111 -6.71 0.55 -21.55
C SER A 111 -7.81 0.48 -22.62
N GLY A 112 -8.41 1.61 -22.99
CA GLY A 112 -9.39 1.69 -24.08
C GLY A 112 -8.78 1.39 -25.45
N LEU A 113 -7.56 1.87 -25.70
CA LEU A 113 -6.80 1.59 -26.91
C LEU A 113 -6.52 0.07 -27.07
N ALA A 114 -6.19 -0.61 -25.97
CA ALA A 114 -6.00 -2.07 -25.96
C ALA A 114 -7.29 -2.82 -26.35
N VAL A 115 -8.47 -2.34 -25.95
CA VAL A 115 -9.77 -2.91 -26.35
C VAL A 115 -10.04 -2.70 -27.84
N ALA A 116 -9.69 -1.52 -28.38
CA ALA A 116 -9.85 -1.21 -29.79
C ALA A 116 -9.02 -2.16 -30.68
N PHE A 117 -7.82 -2.55 -30.25
CA PHE A 117 -6.95 -3.48 -30.99
C PHE A 117 -7.26 -4.96 -30.79
N GLY A 118 -7.92 -5.35 -29.68
CA GLY A 118 -7.96 -6.75 -29.24
C GLY A 118 -9.22 -7.55 -29.56
N GLY A 119 -10.36 -6.93 -29.88
CA GLY A 119 -11.62 -7.61 -30.22
C GLY A 119 -12.29 -8.41 -29.07
N ARG A 120 -11.51 -8.98 -28.14
CA ARG A 120 -11.91 -9.64 -26.89
C ARG A 120 -11.55 -8.77 -25.69
N GLY A 121 -12.15 -7.59 -25.61
CA GLY A 121 -11.84 -6.63 -24.53
C GLY A 121 -11.94 -7.25 -23.12
N ALA A 122 -12.91 -8.12 -22.86
CA ALA A 122 -13.30 -8.47 -21.49
C ALA A 122 -12.22 -9.15 -20.62
N THR A 123 -11.33 -9.98 -21.18
CA THR A 123 -10.42 -10.81 -20.38
C THR A 123 -9.22 -10.05 -19.83
N PHE A 124 -8.59 -9.20 -20.65
CA PHE A 124 -7.43 -8.41 -20.24
C PHE A 124 -7.81 -6.99 -19.79
N PHE A 125 -8.93 -6.42 -20.25
CA PHE A 125 -9.34 -5.07 -19.86
C PHE A 125 -9.66 -4.94 -18.38
N SER A 126 -10.29 -5.95 -17.78
CA SER A 126 -10.57 -5.96 -16.33
C SER A 126 -9.27 -5.89 -15.50
N ALA A 127 -8.23 -6.63 -15.90
CA ALA A 127 -6.92 -6.58 -15.25
C ALA A 127 -6.24 -5.21 -15.42
N LEU A 128 -6.31 -4.60 -16.61
CA LEU A 128 -5.72 -3.28 -16.86
C LEU A 128 -6.42 -2.17 -16.06
N LEU A 129 -7.76 -2.21 -16.00
CA LEU A 129 -8.53 -1.31 -15.15
C LEU A 129 -8.17 -1.47 -13.67
N LEU A 130 -7.97 -2.70 -13.21
CA LEU A 130 -7.57 -2.96 -11.83
C LEU A 130 -6.19 -2.34 -11.52
N VAL A 131 -5.22 -2.45 -12.43
CA VAL A 131 -3.92 -1.78 -12.31
C VAL A 131 -4.08 -0.27 -12.23
N VAL A 132 -4.91 0.34 -13.10
CA VAL A 132 -5.18 1.79 -13.07
C VAL A 132 -5.83 2.21 -11.75
N VAL A 133 -6.76 1.42 -11.20
CA VAL A 133 -7.43 1.69 -9.91
C VAL A 133 -6.45 1.56 -8.75
N ILE A 134 -5.64 0.50 -8.70
CA ILE A 134 -4.61 0.31 -7.67
C ILE A 134 -3.69 1.54 -7.64
N ARG A 135 -3.23 2.02 -8.80
CA ARG A 135 -2.41 3.24 -8.90
C ARG A 135 -3.15 4.51 -8.50
N GLY A 136 -4.38 4.68 -8.98
CA GLY A 136 -5.22 5.83 -8.61
C GLY A 136 -5.45 5.90 -7.10
N CYS A 137 -5.61 4.76 -6.44
CA CYS A 137 -5.74 4.68 -4.99
C CYS A 137 -4.50 5.17 -4.24
N LEU A 138 -3.31 5.02 -4.82
CA LEU A 138 -2.06 5.48 -4.25
C LEU A 138 -1.83 6.99 -4.43
N MET A 139 -2.30 7.55 -5.54
CA MET A 139 -2.10 8.97 -5.86
C MET A 139 -3.14 9.89 -5.21
N PHE A 140 -4.39 9.44 -5.11
CA PHE A 140 -5.50 10.30 -4.72
C PHE A 140 -5.96 10.11 -3.26
N PRO A 141 -6.49 11.18 -2.63
CA PRO A 141 -7.21 11.07 -1.36
C PRO A 141 -8.54 10.31 -1.55
N TRP A 142 -9.19 9.94 -0.45
CA TRP A 142 -10.39 9.06 -0.44
C TRP A 142 -11.44 9.40 -1.51
N ARG A 143 -11.76 10.70 -1.69
CA ARG A 143 -12.72 11.17 -2.70
C ARG A 143 -12.29 10.82 -4.12
N GLY A 144 -11.02 11.05 -4.45
CA GLY A 144 -10.47 10.72 -5.76
C GLY A 144 -10.37 9.20 -5.99
N ARG A 145 -10.12 8.39 -4.95
CA ARG A 145 -10.13 6.92 -5.07
C ARG A 145 -11.48 6.39 -5.53
N VAL A 146 -12.56 6.92 -4.91
CA VAL A 146 -13.93 6.56 -5.29
C VAL A 146 -14.24 7.01 -6.72
N MET A 147 -13.80 8.20 -7.12
CA MET A 147 -13.99 8.68 -8.51
C MET A 147 -13.27 7.79 -9.52
N VAL A 148 -12.01 7.41 -9.27
CA VAL A 148 -11.25 6.53 -10.17
C VAL A 148 -11.89 5.14 -10.27
N ALA A 149 -12.33 4.57 -9.15
CA ALA A 149 -13.03 3.28 -9.15
C ALA A 149 -14.38 3.36 -9.88
N LEU A 150 -15.13 4.47 -9.72
CA LEU A 150 -16.38 4.69 -10.44
C LEU A 150 -16.16 4.83 -11.95
N VAL A 151 -15.14 5.57 -12.37
CA VAL A 151 -14.75 5.68 -13.79
C VAL A 151 -14.34 4.33 -14.36
N ALA A 152 -13.59 3.52 -13.59
CA ALA A 152 -13.22 2.17 -14.00
C ALA A 152 -14.44 1.24 -14.14
N TYR A 153 -15.37 1.31 -13.19
CA TYR A 153 -16.61 0.52 -13.24
C TYR A 153 -17.49 0.93 -14.44
N VAL A 154 -17.68 2.22 -14.67
CA VAL A 154 -18.43 2.74 -15.83
C VAL A 154 -17.75 2.34 -17.14
N SER A 155 -16.42 2.42 -17.21
CA SER A 155 -15.65 1.98 -18.39
C SER A 155 -15.83 0.48 -18.67
N PHE A 156 -15.87 -0.34 -17.62
CA PHE A 156 -16.16 -1.77 -17.72
C PHE A 156 -17.59 -2.05 -18.19
N LEU A 157 -18.59 -1.34 -17.64
CA LEU A 157 -19.99 -1.43 -18.07
C LEU A 157 -20.15 -1.01 -19.54
N GLY A 158 -19.49 0.07 -19.96
CA GLY A 158 -19.50 0.54 -21.34
C GLY A 158 -18.94 -0.51 -22.31
N MET A 159 -17.84 -1.19 -21.94
CA MET A 159 -17.31 -2.30 -22.71
C MET A 159 -18.31 -3.48 -22.80
N LEU A 160 -18.90 -3.88 -21.67
CA LEU A 160 -19.91 -4.95 -21.66
C LEU A 160 -21.11 -4.61 -22.55
N MET A 161 -21.62 -3.38 -22.42
CA MET A 161 -22.71 -2.87 -23.26
C MET A 161 -22.33 -2.92 -24.75
N GLY A 162 -21.12 -2.49 -25.10
CA GLY A 162 -20.60 -2.60 -26.46
C GLY A 162 -20.55 -4.04 -27.00
N THR A 163 -20.20 -5.03 -26.16
CA THR A 163 -20.23 -6.44 -26.56
C THR A 163 -21.65 -6.97 -26.78
N ILE A 164 -22.62 -6.52 -25.99
CA ILE A 164 -24.04 -6.86 -26.16
C ILE A 164 -24.58 -6.25 -27.45
N LEU A 165 -24.32 -4.96 -27.71
CA LEU A 165 -24.76 -4.25 -28.92
C LEU A 165 -24.23 -4.92 -30.19
N LYS A 166 -22.93 -5.28 -30.22
CA LYS A 166 -22.34 -5.99 -31.36
C LYS A 166 -23.00 -7.36 -31.58
N ARG A 167 -23.35 -8.07 -30.50
CA ARG A 167 -24.02 -9.37 -30.57
C ARG A 167 -25.45 -9.25 -31.10
N VAL A 168 -26.23 -8.29 -30.60
CA VAL A 168 -27.61 -8.02 -31.08
C VAL A 168 -27.61 -7.52 -32.52
N GLY A 169 -26.70 -6.62 -32.88
CA GLY A 169 -26.57 -6.12 -34.26
C GLY A 169 -26.15 -7.19 -35.26
N PHE A 170 -25.19 -8.05 -34.88
CA PHE A 170 -24.82 -9.23 -35.68
C PHE A 170 -26.01 -10.18 -35.86
N PHE A 171 -26.78 -10.41 -34.80
CA PHE A 171 -27.97 -11.24 -34.84
C PHE A 171 -29.05 -10.65 -35.78
N HIS A 172 -29.32 -9.34 -35.70
CA HIS A 172 -30.26 -8.67 -36.61
C HIS A 172 -29.78 -8.72 -38.06
N TYR A 173 -28.48 -8.57 -38.30
CA TYR A 173 -27.87 -8.73 -39.63
C TYR A 173 -28.06 -10.16 -40.16
N LEU A 174 -27.81 -11.17 -39.33
CA LEU A 174 -27.97 -12.57 -39.72
C LEU A 174 -29.45 -12.90 -40.02
N SER A 175 -30.37 -12.42 -39.19
CA SER A 175 -31.81 -12.66 -39.34
C SER A 175 -32.39 -12.09 -40.64
N ARG A 176 -31.76 -11.07 -41.25
CA ARG A 176 -32.18 -10.56 -42.57
C ARG A 176 -31.62 -11.36 -43.74
N LYS A 177 -30.55 -12.14 -43.53
CA LYS A 177 -29.75 -12.74 -44.60
C LYS A 177 -29.92 -14.25 -44.74
N VAL A 178 -30.58 -14.90 -43.78
CA VAL A 178 -30.75 -16.36 -43.74
C VAL A 178 -32.16 -16.73 -44.19
N GLU A 179 -32.28 -17.43 -45.33
CA GLU A 179 -33.54 -17.93 -45.90
C GLU A 179 -33.98 -19.29 -45.31
N GLN A 180 -33.09 -20.05 -44.67
CA GLN A 180 -33.41 -21.34 -44.02
C GLN A 180 -33.34 -21.25 -42.48
N PRO A 181 -34.46 -21.40 -41.75
CA PRO A 181 -34.56 -21.07 -40.32
C PRO A 181 -34.02 -22.14 -39.35
N ALA A 182 -33.61 -23.32 -39.83
CA ALA A 182 -33.26 -24.45 -38.96
C ALA A 182 -31.97 -24.23 -38.14
N ASP A 183 -30.91 -23.69 -38.75
CA ASP A 183 -29.61 -23.47 -38.07
C ASP A 183 -29.63 -22.23 -37.15
N LEU A 184 -30.51 -21.27 -37.43
CA LEU A 184 -30.75 -20.11 -36.58
C LEU A 184 -31.45 -20.50 -35.27
N MET A 185 -32.25 -21.57 -35.27
CA MET A 185 -33.13 -21.95 -34.18
C MET A 185 -32.37 -22.46 -32.94
N GLU A 186 -31.18 -23.06 -33.13
CA GLU A 186 -30.31 -23.51 -32.02
C GLU A 186 -29.68 -22.31 -31.26
N PHE A 187 -29.22 -21.30 -31.99
CA PHE A 187 -28.64 -20.07 -31.42
C PHE A 187 -29.71 -19.12 -30.84
N LEU A 188 -30.94 -19.19 -31.37
CA LEU A 188 -32.13 -18.47 -30.92
C LEU A 188 -32.77 -19.05 -29.65
N SER A 189 -32.32 -20.20 -29.16
CA SER A 189 -32.92 -20.83 -27.98
C SER A 189 -32.94 -19.86 -26.78
N PRO A 190 -34.10 -19.62 -26.13
CA PRO A 190 -34.20 -18.72 -24.96
C PRO A 190 -33.21 -19.07 -23.83
N ARG A 191 -32.82 -20.35 -23.78
CA ARG A 191 -31.84 -20.90 -22.84
C ARG A 191 -30.42 -20.35 -23.04
N SER A 192 -29.96 -20.18 -24.28
CA SER A 192 -28.62 -19.65 -24.57
C SER A 192 -28.53 -18.15 -24.29
N GLN A 193 -29.60 -17.40 -24.58
CA GLN A 193 -29.70 -15.96 -24.32
C GLN A 193 -29.74 -15.67 -22.81
N GLY A 194 -30.54 -16.42 -22.05
CA GLY A 194 -30.58 -16.33 -20.59
C GLY A 194 -29.21 -16.62 -19.95
N PHE A 195 -28.54 -17.69 -20.39
CA PHE A 195 -27.21 -18.06 -19.88
C PHE A 195 -26.17 -16.94 -20.07
N VAL A 196 -26.14 -16.29 -21.24
CA VAL A 196 -25.21 -15.19 -21.54
C VAL A 196 -25.50 -13.96 -20.69
N LEU A 197 -26.78 -13.61 -20.53
CA LEU A 197 -27.18 -12.47 -19.71
C LEU A 197 -26.80 -12.70 -18.24
N HIS A 198 -27.06 -13.90 -17.70
CA HIS A 198 -26.63 -14.30 -16.36
C HIS A 198 -25.10 -14.20 -16.19
N LEU A 199 -24.32 -14.71 -17.14
CA LEU A 199 -22.86 -14.64 -17.10
C LEU A 199 -22.36 -13.17 -17.15
N THR A 200 -23.04 -12.33 -17.93
CA THR A 200 -22.71 -10.90 -18.07
C THR A 200 -23.00 -10.13 -16.78
N VAL A 201 -24.18 -10.30 -16.18
CA VAL A 201 -24.50 -9.68 -14.89
C VAL A 201 -23.55 -10.16 -13.80
N ASN A 202 -23.25 -11.46 -13.76
CA ASN A 202 -22.32 -12.01 -12.77
C ASN A 202 -20.92 -11.40 -12.92
N SER A 203 -20.39 -11.27 -14.15
CA SER A 203 -19.10 -10.63 -14.37
C SER A 203 -19.07 -9.15 -13.97
N ALA A 204 -20.15 -8.40 -14.21
CA ALA A 204 -20.29 -7.02 -13.74
C ALA A 204 -20.30 -6.91 -12.20
N LEU A 205 -21.02 -7.81 -11.53
CA LEU A 205 -21.06 -7.88 -10.08
C LEU A 205 -19.69 -8.25 -9.49
N LEU A 206 -19.06 -9.31 -10.01
CA LEU A 206 -17.73 -9.76 -9.55
C LEU A 206 -16.69 -8.65 -9.71
N PHE A 207 -16.68 -7.94 -10.84
CA PHE A 207 -15.76 -6.83 -11.03
C PHE A 207 -16.02 -5.69 -10.03
N GLY A 208 -17.29 -5.34 -9.79
CA GLY A 208 -17.66 -4.37 -8.75
C GLY A 208 -17.20 -4.79 -7.34
N TRP A 209 -17.39 -6.06 -6.98
CA TRP A 209 -16.92 -6.62 -5.72
C TRP A 209 -15.40 -6.54 -5.57
N VAL A 210 -14.66 -6.89 -6.63
CA VAL A 210 -13.19 -6.79 -6.65
C VAL A 210 -12.74 -5.34 -6.49
N LEU A 211 -13.40 -4.37 -7.15
CA LEU A 211 -13.08 -2.95 -6.98
C LEU A 211 -13.28 -2.48 -5.53
N VAL A 212 -14.41 -2.84 -4.91
CA VAL A 212 -14.69 -2.51 -3.51
C VAL A 212 -13.65 -3.14 -2.59
N LEU A 213 -13.32 -4.42 -2.80
CA LEU A 213 -12.31 -5.12 -2.01
C LEU A 213 -10.95 -4.44 -2.14
N VAL A 214 -10.52 -4.07 -3.35
CA VAL A 214 -9.26 -3.36 -3.57
C VAL A 214 -9.26 -1.98 -2.92
N LEU A 215 -10.35 -1.21 -3.02
CA LEU A 215 -10.48 0.08 -2.34
C LEU A 215 -10.31 -0.05 -0.83
N LEU A 216 -10.99 -1.03 -0.22
CA LEU A 216 -10.93 -1.30 1.22
C LEU A 216 -9.54 -1.78 1.62
N LEU A 217 -8.95 -2.72 0.86
CA LEU A 217 -7.63 -3.28 1.15
C LEU A 217 -6.55 -2.19 1.08
N VAL A 218 -6.51 -1.39 0.01
CA VAL A 218 -5.54 -0.31 -0.13
C VAL A 218 -5.77 0.77 0.94
N GLY A 219 -7.04 1.08 1.25
CA GLY A 219 -7.40 2.00 2.33
C GLY A 219 -6.90 1.54 3.69
N ALA A 220 -7.16 0.27 4.05
CA ALA A 220 -6.73 -0.34 5.30
C ALA A 220 -5.20 -0.38 5.40
N LEU A 221 -4.50 -0.82 4.35
CA LEU A 221 -3.03 -0.88 4.32
C LEU A 221 -2.39 0.51 4.51
N LEU A 222 -2.94 1.55 3.88
CA LEU A 222 -2.43 2.91 4.05
C LEU A 222 -2.71 3.45 5.46
N SER A 223 -3.90 3.19 6.00
CA SER A 223 -4.27 3.60 7.37
C SER A 223 -3.42 2.90 8.43
N GLU A 224 -3.21 1.59 8.29
CA GLU A 224 -2.38 0.81 9.21
C GLU A 224 -0.93 1.30 9.20
N LYS A 225 -0.38 1.60 8.02
CA LYS A 225 0.99 2.15 7.92
C LYS A 225 1.12 3.50 8.59
N LYS A 226 0.14 4.39 8.39
CA LYS A 226 0.12 5.69 9.05
C LYS A 226 0.06 5.51 10.57
N SER A 227 -0.86 4.68 11.07
CA SER A 227 -0.96 4.37 12.50
C SER A 227 0.34 3.79 13.08
N ARG A 228 1.01 2.88 12.36
CA ARG A 228 2.33 2.34 12.77
C ARG A 228 3.43 3.40 12.78
N GLN A 229 3.38 4.39 11.89
CA GLN A 229 4.34 5.50 11.88
C GLN A 229 4.09 6.43 13.06
N ASP A 230 2.83 6.84 13.27
CA ASP A 230 2.42 7.70 14.38
C ASP A 230 2.77 7.06 15.74
N LEU A 231 2.55 5.75 15.88
CA LEU A 231 2.93 5.00 17.09
C LEU A 231 4.45 4.98 17.32
N LYS A 232 5.25 4.82 16.26
CA LYS A 232 6.72 4.84 16.35
C LYS A 232 7.24 6.22 16.76
N GLU A 233 6.61 7.28 16.26
CA GLU A 233 6.94 8.66 16.60
C GLU A 233 6.57 8.96 18.05
N ALA A 234 5.35 8.65 18.47
CA ALA A 234 4.91 8.80 19.87
C ALA A 234 5.80 8.01 20.85
N HIS A 235 6.18 6.77 20.49
CA HIS A 235 7.09 5.97 21.32
C HIS A 235 8.49 6.59 21.41
N ARG A 236 8.96 7.25 20.34
CA ARG A 236 10.24 7.96 20.34
C ARG A 236 10.19 9.19 21.25
N GLU A 237 9.12 9.97 21.18
CA GLU A 237 8.91 11.12 22.04
C GLU A 237 8.81 10.70 23.52
N LEU A 238 8.03 9.68 23.83
CA LEU A 238 7.90 9.15 25.19
C LEU A 238 9.26 8.75 25.77
N ARG A 239 10.10 8.08 24.96
CA ARG A 239 11.45 7.69 25.38
C ARG A 239 12.35 8.90 25.62
N GLN A 240 12.22 9.97 24.84
CA GLN A 240 12.96 11.21 25.06
C GLN A 240 12.52 11.89 26.36
N TYR A 241 11.21 11.97 26.63
CA TYR A 241 10.69 12.51 27.89
C TYR A 241 11.15 11.70 29.10
N ALA A 242 11.13 10.36 29.02
CA ALA A 242 11.61 9.51 30.11
C ALA A 242 13.07 9.81 30.46
N LEU A 243 13.94 9.96 29.46
CA LEU A 243 15.35 10.33 29.68
C LEU A 243 15.51 11.75 30.27
N LEU A 244 14.67 12.70 29.87
CA LEU A 244 14.69 14.05 30.45
C LEU A 244 14.28 14.04 31.92
N VAL A 245 13.22 13.30 32.26
CA VAL A 245 12.75 13.15 33.64
C VAL A 245 13.81 12.45 34.50
N GLU A 246 14.44 11.40 34.00
CA GLU A 246 15.53 10.70 34.69
C GLU A 246 16.70 11.64 34.99
N ASN A 247 17.15 12.41 33.99
CA ASN A 247 18.23 13.39 34.17
C ASN A 247 17.83 14.49 35.17
N GLN A 248 16.59 14.98 35.11
CA GLN A 248 16.11 15.99 36.04
C GLN A 248 16.03 15.46 37.47
N ALA A 249 15.54 14.24 37.66
CA ALA A 249 15.52 13.57 38.96
C ALA A 249 16.94 13.38 39.51
N ALA A 250 17.89 12.94 38.68
CA ALA A 250 19.29 12.81 39.07
C ALA A 250 19.92 14.16 39.48
N LEU A 251 19.59 15.25 38.79
CA LEU A 251 20.04 16.61 39.15
C LEU A 251 19.41 17.11 40.45
N GLN A 252 18.10 16.87 40.64
CA GLN A 252 17.40 17.22 41.87
C GLN A 252 17.99 16.47 43.07
N GLU A 253 18.31 15.19 42.88
CA GLU A 253 18.92 14.38 43.92
C GLU A 253 20.32 14.86 44.28
N ARG A 254 21.15 15.20 43.28
CA ARG A 254 22.45 15.84 43.54
C ARG A 254 22.31 17.16 44.30
N ASN A 255 21.33 18.00 43.97
CA ASN A 255 21.05 19.25 44.68
C ASN A 255 20.51 19.03 46.10
N ARG A 256 19.77 17.94 46.34
CA ARG A 256 19.35 17.53 47.68
C ARG A 256 20.58 17.15 48.52
N ILE A 257 21.42 16.26 48.00
CA ILE A 257 22.66 15.82 48.65
C ILE A 257 23.58 17.01 48.95
N ALA A 258 23.76 17.93 47.99
CA ALA A 258 24.61 19.11 48.19
C ALA A 258 24.10 20.02 49.32
N ARG A 259 22.77 20.19 49.46
CA ARG A 259 22.19 20.95 50.57
C ARG A 259 22.34 20.22 51.90
N GLU A 260 22.10 18.92 51.95
CA GLU A 260 22.28 18.11 53.16
C GLU A 260 23.73 18.18 53.67
N ILE A 261 24.71 18.07 52.76
CA ILE A 261 26.13 18.23 53.08
C ILE A 261 26.42 19.67 53.53
N HIS A 262 25.89 20.69 52.84
CA HIS A 262 26.10 22.09 53.21
C HIS A 262 25.53 22.41 54.61
N ASP A 263 24.33 21.93 54.91
CA ASP A 263 23.67 22.19 56.19
C ASP A 263 24.42 21.47 57.33
N SER A 264 24.81 20.20 57.14
CA SER A 264 25.58 19.48 58.16
C SER A 264 26.94 20.13 58.44
N VAL A 265 27.73 20.41 57.39
CA VAL A 265 29.03 21.08 57.50
C VAL A 265 28.89 22.49 58.08
N GLY A 266 27.90 23.25 57.62
CA GLY A 266 27.63 24.61 58.10
C GLY A 266 27.33 24.66 59.59
N HIS A 267 26.56 23.69 60.11
CA HIS A 267 26.29 23.57 61.54
C HIS A 267 27.56 23.29 62.36
N TYR A 268 28.41 22.35 61.93
CA TYR A 268 29.66 22.06 62.63
C TYR A 268 30.63 23.26 62.61
N LEU A 269 30.75 23.95 61.47
CA LEU A 269 31.64 25.12 61.34
C LEU A 269 31.17 26.29 62.21
N THR A 270 29.85 26.52 62.28
CA THR A 270 29.29 27.58 63.14
C THR A 270 29.53 27.27 64.61
N ALA A 271 29.26 26.04 65.06
CA ALA A 271 29.53 25.61 66.43
C ALA A 271 31.03 25.67 66.75
N GLN A 272 31.89 25.25 65.82
CA GLN A 272 33.34 25.32 65.96
C GLN A 272 33.82 26.77 66.11
N SER A 273 33.29 27.71 65.32
CA SER A 273 33.62 29.14 65.41
C SER A 273 33.28 29.70 66.79
N ILE A 274 32.10 29.38 67.33
CA ILE A 274 31.68 29.80 68.68
C ILE A 274 32.62 29.25 69.76
N GLN A 275 33.06 27.99 69.64
CA GLN A 275 34.00 27.41 70.61
C GLN A 275 35.40 28.04 70.53
N LEU A 276 35.85 28.42 69.35
CA LEU A 276 37.11 29.16 69.18
C LEU A 276 37.02 30.56 69.80
N GLU A 277 35.90 31.26 69.64
CA GLU A 277 35.64 32.56 70.27
C GLU A 277 35.57 32.45 71.80
N ASN A 278 34.92 31.43 72.35
CA ASN A 278 34.95 31.17 73.78
C ASN A 278 36.38 30.89 74.29
N THR A 279 37.19 30.19 73.49
CA THR A 279 38.60 29.94 73.84
C THR A 279 39.37 31.24 73.98
N THR A 280 39.19 32.21 73.08
CA THR A 280 39.88 33.51 73.17
C THR A 280 39.40 34.35 74.35
N VAL A 281 38.09 34.33 74.67
CA VAL A 281 37.52 35.05 75.81
C VAL A 281 38.05 34.53 77.15
N PHE A 282 38.04 33.21 77.37
CA PHE A 282 38.41 32.62 78.66
C PHE A 282 39.91 32.37 78.83
N LEU A 283 40.75 32.59 77.81
CA LEU A 283 42.18 32.25 77.86
C LEU A 283 42.95 32.96 78.98
N ALA A 284 42.59 34.22 79.28
CA ALA A 284 43.25 35.04 80.28
C ALA A 284 42.68 34.85 81.70
N GLU A 285 41.37 34.57 81.83
CA GLU A 285 40.68 34.44 83.13
C GLU A 285 40.66 33.00 83.66
N ASP A 286 40.43 32.00 82.80
CA ASP A 286 40.27 30.59 83.17
C ASP A 286 40.91 29.66 82.11
N PRO A 287 42.25 29.48 82.18
CA PRO A 287 42.99 28.65 81.24
C PRO A 287 42.49 27.20 81.10
N PRO A 288 42.15 26.46 82.18
CA PRO A 288 41.64 25.10 82.02
C PRO A 288 40.28 25.04 81.32
N LYS A 289 39.41 26.04 81.52
CA LYS A 289 38.12 26.13 80.81
C LYS A 289 38.32 26.47 79.32
N ALA A 290 39.23 27.38 79.00
CA ALA A 290 39.62 27.68 77.61
C ALA A 290 40.17 26.45 76.88
N GLN A 291 40.94 25.60 77.57
CA GLN A 291 41.47 24.36 77.00
C GLN A 291 40.35 23.35 76.68
N GLY A 292 39.25 23.35 77.45
CA GLY A 292 38.04 22.58 77.16
C GLY A 292 37.37 23.01 75.85
N TYR A 293 37.16 24.32 75.67
CA TYR A 293 36.58 24.87 74.44
C TYR A 293 37.44 24.60 73.21
N LEU A 294 38.77 24.67 73.33
CA LEU A 294 39.68 24.35 72.23
C LEU A 294 39.60 22.88 71.80
N LYS A 295 39.55 21.95 72.77
CA LYS A 295 39.36 20.51 72.48
C LYS A 295 38.04 20.26 71.77
N GLU A 296 36.99 20.95 72.19
CA GLU A 296 35.67 20.81 71.58
C GLU A 296 35.63 21.37 70.15
N ALA A 297 36.26 22.52 69.90
CA ALA A 297 36.45 23.05 68.56
C ALA A 297 37.22 22.08 67.64
N GLN A 298 38.26 21.41 68.15
CA GLN A 298 38.98 20.37 67.40
C GLN A 298 38.12 19.13 67.14
N ARG A 299 37.28 18.72 68.10
CA ARG A 299 36.33 17.61 67.95
C ARG A 299 35.32 17.90 66.84
N LEU A 300 34.67 19.07 66.87
CA LEU A 300 33.71 19.51 65.86
C LEU A 300 34.31 19.56 64.45
N GLY A 301 35.54 20.05 64.31
CA GLY A 301 36.25 20.05 63.02
C GLY A 301 36.55 18.63 62.49
N LYS A 302 36.92 17.69 63.37
CA LYS A 302 37.11 16.29 63.00
C LYS A 302 35.78 15.61 62.62
N GLU A 303 34.71 15.91 63.33
CA GLU A 303 33.36 15.41 63.03
C GLU A 303 32.86 15.91 61.67
N ALA A 304 33.01 17.20 61.37
CA ALA A 304 32.67 17.78 60.07
C ALA A 304 33.41 17.10 58.89
N LEU A 305 34.73 16.91 59.03
CA LEU A 305 35.55 16.24 58.02
C LEU A 305 35.18 14.77 57.82
N LYS A 306 34.72 14.10 58.87
CA LYS A 306 34.25 12.71 58.80
C LYS A 306 32.90 12.64 58.09
N ASP A 307 32.00 13.58 58.36
CA ASP A 307 30.66 13.66 57.75
C ASP A 307 30.73 13.91 56.23
N VAL A 308 31.66 14.75 55.75
CA VAL A 308 31.87 15.01 54.31
C VAL A 308 32.49 13.82 53.56
N ARG A 309 33.23 12.95 54.27
CA ARG A 309 33.94 11.81 53.68
C ARG A 309 33.07 10.55 53.54
N HIS A 310 31.89 10.53 54.15
CA HIS A 310 30.93 9.42 54.09
C HIS A 310 29.89 9.66 53.00
#